data_AF-A0A2U0DV95-F1
#
_entry.id   AF-A0A2U0DV95-F1
#
_cell.length_a   1.000
_cell.length_b   1.000
_cell.length_c   1.000
_cell.angle_alpha   90.00
_cell.angle_beta   90.00
_cell.angle_gamma   90.00
#
_symmetry.space_group_name_H-M   'P 1'
#
loop_
_entity.id
_entity.type
_entity.pdbx_description
1 polymer ?
#
loop_
_entity_poly.entity_id
_entity_poly.type
_entity_poly.pdbx_seq_one_letter_code
_entity_poly.pdbx_strand_id
1 'polypeptide(L)'
;MMKIIPFLAVFFPMLIFSQEQPIQTTQLNELLITEKNGRATIDAEKPATFPLGVTVLRNTIAKNFRMRKVHSNAETESCSITFLIDKEGFVTEVKAYGDNESFNREAERALLKIKA
;
A
#
# COMPACT_ATOMS: atom_id res chain seq x y z
N MET A 1 -63.88 -7.63 -48.81
CA MET A 1 -64.74 -8.01 -47.67
C MET A 1 -63.86 -8.30 -46.47
N MET A 2 -64.06 -7.55 -45.39
CA MET A 2 -63.34 -7.72 -44.12
C MET A 2 -64.16 -8.62 -43.20
N LYS A 3 -63.52 -9.65 -42.61
CA LYS A 3 -64.05 -10.42 -41.47
C LYS A 3 -62.92 -10.60 -40.47
N ILE A 4 -63.27 -10.40 -39.21
CA ILE A 4 -62.42 -10.06 -38.09
C ILE A 4 -62.60 -11.18 -37.03
N ILE A 5 -61.49 -11.76 -36.53
CA ILE A 5 -61.23 -12.26 -35.14
C ILE A 5 -61.92 -13.60 -34.70
N PRO A 6 -61.47 -14.37 -33.64
CA PRO A 6 -60.39 -14.21 -32.63
C PRO A 6 -59.47 -15.43 -32.35
N PHE A 7 -58.46 -15.19 -31.48
CA PHE A 7 -57.86 -16.08 -30.45
C PHE A 7 -57.57 -17.56 -30.77
N LEU A 8 -56.32 -17.98 -30.53
CA LEU A 8 -55.96 -18.81 -29.36
C LEU A 8 -54.63 -19.52 -29.64
N ALA A 9 -53.61 -19.21 -28.83
CA ALA A 9 -52.43 -20.02 -28.50
C ALA A 9 -51.65 -20.62 -29.69
N VAL A 10 -50.37 -20.34 -29.90
CA VAL A 10 -49.30 -20.60 -28.92
C VAL A 10 -48.13 -19.67 -29.27
N PHE A 11 -47.91 -18.74 -28.36
CA PHE A 11 -46.68 -17.98 -28.20
C PHE A 11 -45.49 -18.95 -28.10
N PHE A 12 -44.66 -18.99 -29.13
CA PHE A 12 -43.33 -19.60 -29.15
C PHE A 12 -42.31 -18.44 -29.10
N PRO A 13 -41.14 -18.56 -28.46
CA PRO A 13 -40.90 -18.51 -27.03
C PRO A 13 -39.90 -17.36 -26.70
N MET A 14 -40.22 -16.47 -25.76
CA MET A 14 -39.17 -15.65 -25.14
C MET A 14 -38.85 -16.28 -23.79
N LEU A 15 -37.90 -17.22 -23.79
CA LEU A 15 -37.10 -17.48 -22.60
C LEU A 15 -36.33 -16.19 -22.32
N ILE A 16 -36.95 -15.30 -21.55
CA ILE A 16 -36.28 -14.15 -20.97
C ILE A 16 -35.30 -14.74 -19.96
N PHE A 17 -34.07 -14.96 -20.41
CA PHE A 17 -32.93 -15.11 -19.53
C PHE A 17 -32.76 -13.78 -18.80
N SER A 18 -33.32 -13.69 -17.59
CA SER A 18 -32.97 -12.64 -16.64
C SER A 18 -31.64 -13.04 -15.98
N GLN A 19 -30.55 -12.89 -16.73
CA GLN A 19 -29.22 -12.84 -16.11
C GLN A 19 -28.95 -11.37 -15.80
N GLU A 20 -28.99 -11.01 -14.52
CA GLU A 20 -28.30 -9.82 -14.05
C GLU A 20 -26.83 -9.99 -14.43
N GLN A 21 -26.32 -9.12 -15.31
CA GLN A 21 -24.89 -9.14 -15.59
C GLN A 21 -24.17 -8.79 -14.28
N PRO A 22 -23.27 -9.63 -13.76
CA PRO A 22 -22.45 -9.22 -12.63
C PRO A 22 -21.71 -7.96 -13.08
N ILE A 23 -21.83 -6.89 -12.30
CA ILE A 23 -21.09 -5.66 -12.50
C ILE A 23 -19.63 -6.09 -12.66
N GLN A 24 -19.08 -5.90 -13.87
CA GLN A 24 -17.69 -6.20 -14.13
C GLN A 24 -16.87 -5.36 -13.14
N THR A 25 -15.96 -6.02 -12.43
CA THR A 25 -15.11 -5.47 -11.36
C THR A 25 -14.32 -4.24 -11.78
N THR A 26 -14.34 -3.89 -13.07
CA THR A 26 -13.84 -2.67 -13.71
C THR A 26 -14.36 -1.36 -13.11
N GLN A 27 -15.45 -1.35 -12.34
CA GLN A 27 -15.96 -0.16 -11.65
C GLN A 27 -15.50 -0.04 -10.19
N LEU A 28 -14.79 -1.02 -9.63
CA LEU A 28 -14.18 -0.88 -8.30
C LEU A 28 -12.77 -0.30 -8.46
N ASN A 29 -12.69 1.02 -8.39
CA ASN A 29 -11.46 1.79 -8.52
C ASN A 29 -10.53 1.66 -7.29
N GLU A 30 -10.30 0.45 -6.78
CA GLU A 30 -9.39 0.16 -5.65
C GLU A 30 -8.48 -1.08 -5.83
N LEU A 31 -8.42 -1.67 -7.02
CA LEU A 31 -7.28 -2.49 -7.42
C LEU A 31 -6.78 -2.02 -8.79
N LEU A 32 -5.62 -1.38 -8.82
CA LEU A 32 -4.89 -1.11 -10.06
C LEU A 32 -4.42 -2.46 -10.63
N ILE A 33 -5.27 -3.10 -11.44
CA ILE A 33 -4.90 -4.31 -12.18
C ILE A 33 -4.24 -3.84 -13.47
N THR A 34 -2.91 -3.89 -13.54
CA THR A 34 -2.21 -3.70 -14.81
C THR A 34 -2.18 -5.03 -15.54
N GLU A 35 -2.86 -5.14 -16.69
CA GLU A 35 -2.73 -6.31 -17.55
C GLU A 35 -1.41 -6.26 -18.34
N LYS A 36 -0.50 -7.19 -18.07
CA LYS A 36 0.66 -7.44 -18.93
C LYS A 36 0.70 -8.91 -19.32
N ASN A 37 0.67 -9.20 -20.62
CA ASN A 37 0.73 -10.55 -21.18
C ASN A 37 -0.33 -11.53 -20.61
N GLY A 38 -1.59 -11.09 -20.47
CA GLY A 38 -2.70 -11.96 -20.03
C GLY A 38 -2.61 -12.42 -18.56
N ARG A 39 -1.75 -11.79 -17.75
CA ARG A 39 -1.69 -11.99 -16.31
C ARG A 39 -2.08 -10.67 -15.63
N ALA A 40 -3.19 -10.71 -14.90
CA ALA A 40 -3.58 -9.64 -14.00
C ALA A 40 -2.57 -9.60 -12.83
N THR A 41 -1.72 -8.58 -12.79
CA THR A 41 -0.90 -8.29 -11.61
C THR A 41 -1.62 -7.27 -10.75
N ILE A 42 -1.91 -7.65 -9.51
CA ILE A 42 -2.46 -6.76 -8.49
C ILE A 42 -1.34 -5.79 -8.10
N ASP A 43 -1.42 -4.53 -8.54
CA ASP A 43 -0.47 -3.46 -8.19
C ASP A 43 -0.75 -2.91 -6.78
N ALA A 44 -1.18 -3.78 -5.85
CA ALA A 44 -1.53 -3.40 -4.47
C ALA A 44 -0.33 -3.45 -3.52
N GLU A 45 0.70 -4.26 -3.83
CA GLU A 45 1.91 -4.38 -3.00
C GLU A 45 3.07 -3.61 -3.62
N LYS A 46 2.96 -2.27 -3.66
CA LYS A 46 4.14 -1.45 -3.88
C LYS A 46 4.93 -1.37 -2.58
N PRO A 47 6.20 -1.83 -2.53
CA PRO A 47 7.00 -1.72 -1.33
C PRO A 47 7.18 -0.24 -0.96
N ALA A 48 7.02 0.08 0.33
CA ALA A 48 7.24 1.42 0.84
C ALA A 48 8.65 1.89 0.45
N THR A 49 8.72 2.94 -0.36
CA THR A 49 9.97 3.49 -0.89
C THR A 49 10.08 4.93 -0.44
N PHE A 50 11.18 5.27 0.23
CA PHE A 50 11.45 6.66 0.62
C PHE A 50 11.61 7.52 -0.64
N PRO A 51 10.89 8.65 -0.80
CA PRO A 51 10.86 9.42 -2.06
C PRO A 51 12.22 9.85 -2.60
N LEU A 52 13.17 10.17 -1.71
CA LEU A 52 14.53 10.60 -2.07
C LEU A 52 15.54 9.44 -2.19
N GLY A 53 15.08 8.19 -2.03
CA GLY A 53 15.90 6.99 -2.09
C GLY A 53 16.58 6.60 -0.77
N VAL A 54 16.87 5.30 -0.61
CA VAL A 54 17.39 4.72 0.63
C VAL A 54 18.78 5.27 1.03
N THR A 55 19.60 5.66 0.06
CA THR A 55 20.92 6.25 0.34
C THR A 55 20.80 7.60 1.02
N VAL A 56 19.88 8.45 0.55
CA VAL A 56 19.60 9.76 1.16
C VAL A 56 19.03 9.56 2.57
N LEU A 57 18.13 8.59 2.75
CA LEU A 57 17.60 8.22 4.06
C LEU A 57 18.73 7.90 5.04
N ARG A 58 19.60 6.95 4.69
CA ARG A 58 20.74 6.52 5.55
C ARG A 58 21.67 7.68 5.91
N ASN A 59 22.05 8.49 4.92
CA ASN A 59 22.92 9.65 5.14
C ASN A 59 22.26 10.69 6.06
N THR A 60 20.96 10.90 5.91
CA THR A 60 20.20 11.84 6.74
C THR A 60 20.07 11.35 8.18
N ILE A 61 19.83 10.04 8.39
CA ILE A 61 19.85 9.43 9.73
C ILE A 61 21.20 9.66 10.38
N ALA A 62 22.30 9.29 9.70
CA ALA A 62 23.65 9.45 10.23
C ALA A 62 23.98 10.90 10.58
N LYS A 63 23.60 11.85 9.73
CA LYS A 63 23.80 13.29 9.98
C LYS A 63 22.98 13.79 11.18
N ASN A 64 21.78 13.26 11.35
CA ASN A 64 20.92 13.65 12.45
C ASN A 64 21.36 13.00 13.77
N PHE A 65 21.98 11.83 13.75
CA PHE A 65 22.31 11.04 14.93
C PHE A 65 23.35 11.74 15.82
N ARG A 66 23.04 11.83 17.12
CA ARG A 66 23.90 12.49 18.11
C ARG A 66 24.62 11.46 18.96
N MET A 67 25.81 11.04 18.54
CA MET A 67 26.65 10.10 19.29
C MET A 67 26.82 10.48 20.77
N ARG A 68 26.92 11.78 21.07
CA ARG A 68 27.04 12.31 22.45
C ARG A 68 25.83 12.06 23.36
N LYS A 69 24.71 11.57 22.83
CA LYS A 69 23.50 11.23 23.57
C LYS A 69 23.38 9.73 23.86
N VAL A 70 24.31 8.93 23.34
CA VAL A 70 24.39 7.50 23.58
C VAL A 70 25.27 7.24 24.81
N HIS A 71 24.75 6.44 25.73
CA HIS A 71 25.46 5.93 26.90
C HIS A 71 25.78 4.46 26.63
N SER A 72 27.00 4.19 26.20
CA SER A 72 27.48 2.83 25.91
C SER A 72 28.94 2.69 26.32
N ASN A 73 29.28 1.50 26.82
CA ASN A 73 30.66 1.06 27.01
C ASN A 73 31.06 -0.03 25.99
N ALA A 74 30.15 -0.39 25.07
CA ALA A 74 30.40 -1.37 24.04
C ALA A 74 31.18 -0.73 22.88
N GLU A 75 32.01 -1.53 22.21
CA GLU A 75 32.72 -1.09 21.00
C GLU A 75 31.75 -0.81 19.84
N THR A 76 30.64 -1.55 19.77
CA THR A 76 29.62 -1.41 18.74
C THR A 76 28.24 -1.57 19.34
N GLU A 77 27.34 -0.68 18.95
CA GLU A 77 25.92 -0.72 19.28
C GLU A 77 25.10 -0.86 18.00
N SER A 78 23.99 -1.61 18.09
CA SER A 78 23.10 -1.81 16.95
C SER A 78 21.64 -1.88 17.39
N CYS A 79 20.75 -1.47 16.51
CA CYS A 79 19.32 -1.60 16.70
C CYS A 79 18.62 -1.80 15.35
N SER A 80 17.48 -2.49 15.37
CA SER A 80 16.53 -2.54 14.25
C SER A 80 15.42 -1.53 14.47
N ILE A 81 15.04 -0.80 13.42
CA ILE A 81 13.98 0.21 13.50
C ILE A 81 12.86 -0.21 12.55
N THR A 82 11.64 -0.23 13.07
CA THR A 82 10.41 -0.36 12.29
C THR A 82 9.73 1.00 12.25
N PHE A 83 9.21 1.36 11.08
CA PHE A 83 8.51 2.62 10.88
C PHE A 83 7.56 2.49 9.69
N LEU A 84 6.53 3.33 9.67
CA LEU A 84 5.58 3.44 8.57
C LEU A 84 5.88 4.72 7.77
N ILE A 85 5.73 4.65 6.45
CA ILE A 85 5.75 5.84 5.58
C ILE A 85 4.33 6.03 5.06
N ASP A 86 3.75 7.20 5.28
CA ASP A 86 2.42 7.53 4.75
C ASP A 86 2.46 7.88 3.24
N LYS A 87 1.30 8.21 2.66
CA LYS A 87 1.16 8.49 1.22
C LYS A 87 1.88 9.78 0.82
N GLU A 88 2.04 10.69 1.78
CA GLU A 88 2.68 11.98 1.65
C GLU A 88 4.20 11.90 1.87
N GLY A 89 4.72 10.74 2.29
CA GLY A 89 6.14 10.47 2.49
C GLY A 89 6.66 10.79 3.90
N PHE A 90 5.78 11.07 4.86
CA PHE A 90 6.15 11.28 6.25
C PHE A 90 6.35 9.95 6.98
N VAL A 91 7.33 9.96 7.88
CA VAL A 91 7.64 8.81 8.73
C VAL A 91 6.79 8.86 10.01
N THR A 92 6.04 7.80 10.27
CA THR A 92 5.19 7.62 11.44
C THR A 92 5.50 6.28 12.13
N GLU A 93 4.96 6.08 13.34
CA GLU A 93 5.07 4.83 14.11
C GLU A 93 6.50 4.27 14.23
N VAL A 94 7.46 5.16 14.50
CA VAL A 94 8.87 4.80 14.62
C VAL A 94 9.11 4.05 15.93
N LYS A 95 9.68 2.85 15.85
CA LYS A 95 10.07 2.05 17.01
C LYS A 95 11.38 1.32 16.77
N ALA A 96 12.31 1.48 17.69
CA ALA A 96 13.61 0.83 17.68
C ALA A 96 13.69 -0.33 18.68
N TYR A 97 14.44 -1.36 18.30
CA TYR A 97 14.66 -2.58 19.05
C TYR A 97 16.15 -2.90 19.07
N GLY A 98 16.73 -2.97 20.26
CA GLY A 98 18.15 -3.21 20.49
C GLY A 98 18.44 -3.20 21.99
N ASP A 99 19.62 -3.66 22.37
CA ASP A 99 19.97 -3.84 23.78
C ASP A 99 20.22 -2.52 24.51
N ASN A 100 20.67 -1.49 23.79
CA ASN A 100 20.97 -0.18 24.35
C ASN A 100 19.81 0.82 24.15
N GLU A 101 19.08 1.09 25.22
CA GLU A 101 17.92 2.00 25.20
C GLU A 101 18.29 3.44 24.76
N SER A 102 19.46 3.94 25.17
CA SER A 102 19.91 5.29 24.79
C SER A 102 20.25 5.39 23.30
N PHE A 103 20.83 4.32 22.74
CA PHE A 103 21.09 4.19 21.31
C PHE A 103 19.77 4.11 20.53
N ASN A 104 18.85 3.24 20.95
CA ASN A 104 17.53 3.09 20.34
C ASN A 104 16.78 4.42 20.28
N ARG A 105 16.70 5.14 21.41
CA ARG A 105 16.01 6.44 21.51
C ARG A 105 16.61 7.49 20.59
N GLU A 106 17.94 7.54 20.48
CA GLU A 106 18.60 8.48 19.57
C GLU A 106 18.39 8.09 18.10
N ALA A 107 18.32 6.79 17.80
CA ALA A 107 18.02 6.28 16.46
C ALA A 107 16.59 6.65 16.02
N GLU A 108 15.59 6.46 16.89
CA GLU A 108 14.20 6.89 16.65
C GLU A 108 14.13 8.41 16.41
N ARG A 109 14.77 9.19 17.28
CA ARG A 109 14.80 10.65 17.17
C ARG A 109 15.49 11.13 15.89
N ALA A 110 16.56 10.44 15.46
CA ALA A 110 17.27 10.78 14.23
C ALA A 110 16.40 10.55 12.99
N LEU A 111 15.63 9.46 12.98
CA LEU A 111 14.69 9.13 11.90
C LEU A 111 13.50 10.10 11.86
N LEU A 112 12.90 10.42 13.02
CA LEU A 112 11.78 11.37 13.11
C LEU A 112 12.13 12.80 12.67
N LYS A 113 13.43 13.14 12.60
CA LYS A 113 13.89 14.46 12.17
C LYS A 113 14.01 14.59 10.64
N ILE A 114 13.77 13.50 9.91
CA ILE A 114 13.83 13.49 8.45
C ILE A 114 12.58 14.17 7.91
N LYS A 115 12.80 15.04 6.92
CA LYS A 115 11.74 15.66 6.13
C LYS A 115 11.92 15.15 4.70
N ALA A 116 10.85 14.62 4.13
CA ALA A 116 10.79 14.24 2.72
C ALA A 116 10.71 15.48 1.84
#